data_AF-A0A349Y1S4-F1
#
_entry.id   AF-A0A349Y1S4-F1
#
_cell.length_a   1.000
_cell.length_b   1.000
_cell.length_c   1.000
_cell.angle_alpha   90.00
_cell.angle_beta   90.00
_cell.angle_gamma   90.00
#
_symmetry.space_group_name_H-M   'P 1'
#
loop_
_entity.id
_entity.type
_entity.pdbx_description
1 polymer ?
#
loop_
_entity_poly.entity_id
_entity_poly.type
_entity_poly.pdbx_seq_one_letter_code
_entity_poly.pdbx_strand_id
1 'polypeptide(L)'
;METPTVASTVRAMRRAGAAGEPVPAEVAAAWAKALMEQLYGMQKPVRYECRRRGSNDPWEEAEPGDVTHPRRRNLVIRALYLHPPVGRQEHRWPPGSNGEGRCLDCDEAEWLAGPDCRPHAPLRDHRSSMPFRITWLIQPLEQLHYLAKNLNPFDRDKWRKEATYLIDRIKDHEKGS
;
A
#
# COMPACT_ATOMS: atom_id res chain seq x y z
N MET A 1 -31.82 5.07 19.70
CA MET A 1 -32.22 3.69 19.31
C MET A 1 -30.95 2.85 19.35
N GLU A 2 -30.96 1.74 20.10
CA GLU A 2 -29.80 0.85 20.18
C GLU A 2 -29.50 0.22 18.81
N THR A 3 -28.22 0.08 18.49
CA THR A 3 -27.76 -0.61 17.29
C THR A 3 -28.11 -2.11 17.38
N PRO A 4 -28.79 -2.69 16.37
CA PRO A 4 -29.17 -4.09 16.41
C PRO A 4 -27.94 -5.01 16.41
N THR A 5 -27.87 -5.89 17.39
CA THR A 5 -26.86 -6.96 17.45
C THR A 5 -27.18 -8.10 16.47
N VAL A 6 -26.18 -8.91 16.11
CA VAL A 6 -26.36 -10.14 15.31
C VAL A 6 -27.44 -11.04 15.93
N ALA A 7 -27.38 -11.26 17.24
CA ALA A 7 -28.33 -12.12 17.94
C ALA A 7 -29.78 -11.57 17.87
N SER A 8 -29.97 -10.26 18.02
CA SER A 8 -31.30 -9.65 17.85
C SER A 8 -31.82 -9.76 16.43
N THR A 9 -30.95 -9.58 15.42
CA THR A 9 -31.31 -9.69 14.00
C THR A 9 -31.74 -11.12 13.65
N VAL A 10 -30.97 -12.14 14.06
CA VAL A 10 -31.32 -13.55 13.82
C VAL A 10 -32.62 -13.94 14.53
N ARG A 11 -32.87 -13.43 15.75
CA ARG A 11 -34.16 -13.66 16.43
C ARG A 11 -35.33 -13.03 15.68
N ALA A 12 -35.16 -11.83 15.13
CA ALA A 12 -36.19 -11.16 14.34
C ALA A 12 -36.48 -11.95 13.05
N MET A 13 -35.44 -12.39 12.33
CA MET A 13 -35.58 -13.25 11.15
C MET A 13 -36.31 -14.55 11.48
N ARG A 14 -35.97 -15.22 12.59
CA ARG A 14 -36.63 -16.45 13.01
C ARG A 14 -38.11 -16.24 13.31
N ARG A 15 -38.48 -15.13 13.97
CA ARG A 15 -39.89 -14.79 14.23
C ARG A 15 -40.66 -14.53 12.95
N ALA A 16 -40.07 -13.79 12.01
CA ALA A 16 -40.67 -13.53 10.71
C ALA A 16 -40.88 -14.84 9.92
N GLY A 17 -39.87 -15.72 9.89
CA GLY A 17 -39.99 -17.05 9.29
C GLY A 17 -41.07 -17.91 9.94
N ALA A 18 -41.22 -17.85 11.27
CA ALA A 18 -42.27 -18.56 12.00
C ALA A 18 -43.68 -18.00 11.75
N ALA A 19 -43.82 -16.70 11.46
CA ALA A 19 -45.08 -16.09 11.07
C ALA A 19 -45.54 -16.53 9.66
N GLY A 20 -44.59 -16.95 8.79
CA GLY A 20 -44.88 -17.47 7.46
C GLY A 20 -45.28 -16.41 6.43
N GLU A 21 -45.25 -15.14 6.79
CA GLU A 21 -45.59 -14.02 5.90
C GLU A 21 -44.37 -13.57 5.07
N PRO A 22 -44.59 -13.05 3.84
CA PRO A 22 -43.54 -12.42 3.06
C PRO A 22 -42.92 -11.23 3.81
N VAL A 23 -41.59 -11.22 3.93
CA VAL A 23 -40.87 -10.11 4.57
C VAL A 23 -40.72 -8.95 3.58
N PRO A 24 -41.05 -7.70 3.97
CA PRO A 24 -40.80 -6.53 3.13
C PRO A 24 -39.32 -6.38 2.77
N ALA A 25 -39.03 -5.97 1.53
CA ALA A 25 -37.66 -5.85 1.03
C ALA A 25 -36.78 -4.94 1.88
N GLU A 26 -37.33 -3.83 2.39
CA GLU A 26 -36.60 -2.89 3.25
C GLU A 26 -36.16 -3.53 4.58
N VAL A 27 -37.00 -4.38 5.15
CA VAL A 27 -36.70 -5.11 6.40
C VAL A 27 -35.61 -6.14 6.15
N ALA A 28 -35.70 -6.90 5.05
CA ALA A 28 -34.68 -7.85 4.65
C ALA A 28 -33.33 -7.15 4.37
N ALA A 29 -33.35 -6.00 3.69
CA ALA A 29 -32.16 -5.19 3.44
C ALA A 29 -31.53 -4.67 4.74
N ALA A 30 -32.35 -4.23 5.71
CA ALA A 30 -31.86 -3.78 7.01
C ALA A 30 -31.19 -4.92 7.81
N TRP A 31 -31.75 -6.13 7.78
CA TRP A 31 -31.12 -7.30 8.40
C TRP A 31 -29.80 -7.66 7.74
N ALA A 32 -29.77 -7.69 6.41
CA ALA A 32 -28.54 -7.95 5.65
C ALA A 32 -27.47 -6.92 6.01
N LYS A 33 -27.80 -5.62 6.00
CA LYS A 33 -26.87 -4.56 6.41
C LYS A 33 -26.35 -4.76 7.84
N ALA A 34 -27.24 -5.03 8.80
CA ALA A 34 -26.83 -5.24 10.20
C ALA A 34 -25.91 -6.45 10.36
N LEU A 35 -26.18 -7.57 9.67
CA LEU A 35 -25.30 -8.74 9.68
C LEU A 35 -23.96 -8.43 9.03
N MET A 36 -23.95 -7.73 7.89
CA MET A 36 -22.73 -7.36 7.18
C MET A 36 -21.85 -6.42 8.02
N GLU A 37 -22.42 -5.40 8.65
CA GLU A 37 -21.68 -4.47 9.48
C GLU A 37 -21.17 -5.10 10.78
N GLN A 38 -21.96 -5.97 11.43
CA GLN A 38 -21.59 -6.54 12.73
C GLN A 38 -20.68 -7.77 12.62
N LEU A 39 -20.86 -8.61 11.60
CA LEU A 39 -20.00 -9.79 11.39
C LEU A 39 -18.76 -9.45 10.58
N TYR A 40 -18.88 -8.50 9.64
CA TYR A 40 -17.85 -8.23 8.65
C TYR A 40 -17.46 -6.75 8.52
N GLY A 41 -17.94 -5.87 9.41
CA GLY A 41 -17.49 -4.48 9.48
C GLY A 41 -16.05 -4.37 10.00
N MET A 42 -15.72 -3.30 10.74
CA MET A 42 -14.39 -3.15 11.33
C MET A 42 -14.10 -4.26 12.34
N GLN A 43 -13.53 -5.36 11.85
CA GLN A 43 -13.09 -6.47 12.67
C GLN A 43 -11.74 -6.12 13.29
N LYS A 44 -11.60 -6.38 14.59
CA LYS A 44 -10.29 -6.43 15.22
C LYS A 44 -9.72 -7.83 15.01
N PRO A 45 -8.41 -7.96 14.75
CA PRO A 45 -7.76 -9.26 14.75
C PRO A 45 -8.00 -9.97 16.09
N VAL A 46 -8.42 -11.23 16.02
CA VAL A 46 -8.58 -12.09 17.19
C VAL A 46 -7.21 -12.53 17.70
N ARG A 47 -6.28 -12.75 16.77
CA ARG A 47 -4.90 -13.14 17.06
C ARG A 47 -3.96 -12.57 16.00
N TYR A 48 -2.75 -12.27 16.41
CA TYR A 48 -1.64 -12.03 15.50
C TYR A 48 -0.70 -13.21 15.52
N GLU A 49 -0.15 -13.54 14.36
CA GLU A 49 0.88 -14.56 14.24
C GLU A 49 2.10 -13.98 13.54
N CYS A 50 3.28 -14.47 13.90
CA CYS A 50 4.55 -14.04 13.37
C CYS A 50 5.37 -15.20 12.82
N ARG A 51 6.31 -14.85 11.95
CA ARG A 51 7.36 -15.73 11.46
C ARG A 51 8.56 -14.92 11.03
N ARG A 52 9.77 -15.50 11.09
CA ARG A 52 10.96 -14.86 10.50
C ARG A 52 10.80 -14.63 9.00
N ARG A 53 11.20 -13.44 8.55
CA ARG A 53 11.19 -13.07 7.13
C ARG A 53 12.09 -14.01 6.32
N GLY A 54 11.55 -14.57 5.24
CA GLY A 54 12.26 -15.52 4.37
C GLY A 54 12.37 -16.94 4.94
N SER A 55 11.81 -17.21 6.13
CA SER A 55 11.77 -18.56 6.68
C SER A 55 10.53 -19.34 6.19
N ASN A 56 10.69 -20.66 6.13
CA ASN A 56 9.61 -21.63 5.90
C ASN A 56 9.07 -22.22 7.21
N ASP A 57 9.51 -21.70 8.37
CA ASP A 57 9.01 -22.15 9.67
C ASP A 57 7.47 -22.01 9.75
N PRO A 58 6.82 -22.76 10.65
CA PRO A 58 5.42 -22.52 10.99
C PRO A 58 5.17 -21.09 11.48
N TRP A 59 3.91 -20.67 11.43
CA TRP A 59 3.49 -19.42 12.07
C TRP A 59 3.30 -19.66 13.56
N GLU A 60 3.79 -18.74 14.37
CA GLU A 60 3.67 -18.76 15.84
C GLU A 60 2.85 -17.58 16.31
N GLU A 61 2.21 -17.68 17.47
CA GLU A 61 1.46 -16.57 18.05
C GLU A 61 2.40 -15.38 18.35
N ALA A 62 2.01 -14.18 17.91
CA ALA A 62 2.82 -12.99 18.03
C ALA A 62 2.53 -12.26 19.34
N GLU A 63 3.58 -11.83 20.04
CA GLU A 63 3.42 -10.96 21.20
C GLU A 63 3.14 -9.51 20.77
N PRO A 64 2.57 -8.66 21.65
CA PRO A 64 2.37 -7.24 21.35
C PRO A 64 3.66 -6.52 20.90
N GLY A 65 4.81 -6.94 21.42
CA GLY A 65 6.13 -6.42 21.04
C GLY A 65 6.52 -6.75 19.59
N ASP A 66 6.07 -7.89 19.07
CA ASP A 66 6.33 -8.33 17.69
C ASP A 66 5.49 -7.56 16.69
N VAL A 67 4.21 -7.34 17.04
CA VAL A 67 3.25 -6.57 16.26
C VAL A 67 3.65 -5.10 16.19
N THR A 68 4.21 -4.54 17.26
CA THR A 68 4.63 -3.12 17.30
C THR A 68 5.95 -2.85 16.57
N HIS A 69 6.87 -3.83 16.53
CA HIS A 69 8.21 -3.64 15.97
C HIS A 69 8.64 -4.75 14.99
N PRO A 70 7.81 -5.13 14.00
CA PRO A 70 8.06 -6.31 13.17
C PRO A 70 9.32 -6.18 12.32
N ARG A 71 9.63 -4.97 11.82
CA ARG A 71 10.84 -4.70 11.04
C ARG A 71 12.11 -4.87 11.85
N ARG A 72 12.15 -4.27 13.06
CA ARG A 72 13.31 -4.37 13.96
C ARG A 72 13.59 -5.81 14.35
N ARG A 73 12.54 -6.63 14.48
CA ARG A 73 12.63 -8.05 14.84
C ARG A 73 12.76 -9.00 13.63
N ASN A 74 12.81 -8.45 12.41
CA ASN A 74 12.83 -9.21 11.16
C ASN A 74 11.70 -10.25 11.03
N LEU A 75 10.50 -9.85 11.47
CA LEU A 75 9.29 -10.67 11.45
C LEU A 75 8.37 -10.25 10.30
N VAL A 76 7.61 -11.22 9.80
CA VAL A 76 6.40 -11.04 9.03
C VAL A 76 5.25 -11.32 9.98
N ILE A 77 4.25 -10.43 10.00
CA ILE A 77 3.08 -10.57 10.86
C ILE A 77 1.87 -10.85 9.96
N ARG A 78 0.95 -11.68 10.43
CA ARG A 78 -0.39 -11.81 9.87
C ARG A 78 -1.44 -11.62 10.96
N ALA A 79 -2.52 -10.93 10.62
CA ALA A 79 -3.71 -10.85 11.45
C ALA A 79 -4.66 -12.00 11.13
N LEU A 80 -5.19 -12.66 12.16
CA LEU A 80 -6.27 -13.64 12.04
C LEU A 80 -7.57 -13.03 12.55
N TYR A 81 -8.58 -13.03 11.70
CA TYR A 81 -9.91 -12.48 11.97
C TYR A 81 -10.90 -13.61 12.26
N LEU A 82 -11.94 -13.32 13.05
CA LEU A 82 -12.98 -14.30 13.38
C LEU A 82 -13.77 -14.71 12.13
N HIS A 83 -14.02 -13.73 11.25
CA HIS A 83 -14.69 -13.95 9.98
C HIS A 83 -13.76 -13.49 8.85
N PRO A 84 -13.64 -14.27 7.76
CA PRO A 84 -12.88 -13.81 6.60
C PRO A 84 -13.45 -12.46 6.12
N PRO A 85 -12.60 -11.51 5.72
CA PRO A 85 -13.07 -10.25 5.18
C PRO A 85 -13.98 -10.52 3.97
N VAL A 86 -15.06 -9.73 3.85
CA VAL A 86 -16.01 -9.86 2.74
C VAL A 86 -15.35 -9.31 1.48
N GLY A 87 -14.71 -10.23 0.75
CA GLY A 87 -14.05 -9.95 -0.51
C GLY A 87 -12.56 -9.63 -0.38
N ARG A 88 -11.84 -9.72 -1.50
CA ARG A 88 -10.54 -9.07 -1.64
C ARG A 88 -10.78 -7.57 -1.49
N GLN A 89 -10.48 -7.02 -0.32
CA GLN A 89 -10.35 -5.57 -0.21
C GLN A 89 -9.11 -5.19 -1.00
N GLU A 90 -9.31 -4.50 -2.12
CA GLU A 90 -8.23 -3.82 -2.83
C GLU A 90 -7.80 -2.64 -1.96
N HIS A 91 -6.86 -2.87 -1.04
CA HIS A 91 -6.40 -1.80 -0.17
C HIS A 91 -5.73 -0.72 -1.00
N ARG A 92 -6.17 0.52 -0.80
CA ARG A 92 -5.53 1.69 -1.39
C ARG A 92 -4.46 2.23 -0.44
N TRP A 93 -3.21 2.03 -0.79
CA TRP A 93 -2.07 2.50 -0.01
C TRP A 93 -1.63 3.91 -0.39
N PRO A 94 -1.17 4.74 0.56
CA PRO A 94 -0.55 6.02 0.26
C PRO A 94 0.67 5.85 -0.66
N PRO A 95 0.89 6.72 -1.64
CA PRO A 95 2.09 6.67 -2.48
C PRO A 95 3.37 6.74 -1.63
N GLY A 96 4.35 5.87 -1.90
CA GLY A 96 5.65 5.88 -1.21
C GLY A 96 5.63 5.32 0.21
N SER A 97 4.52 4.69 0.64
CA SER A 97 4.35 4.09 1.97
C SER A 97 5.34 2.97 2.31
N ASN A 98 5.97 2.33 1.32
CA ASN A 98 7.04 1.35 1.50
C ASN A 98 6.75 0.27 2.56
N GLY A 99 5.49 -0.16 2.74
CA GLY A 99 5.12 -1.15 3.76
C GLY A 99 4.85 -0.60 5.16
N GLU A 100 4.78 0.72 5.35
CA GLU A 100 4.44 1.40 6.62
C GLU A 100 3.14 2.22 6.52
N GLY A 101 2.52 2.25 5.34
CA GLY A 101 1.29 2.98 5.12
C GLY A 101 0.11 2.34 5.85
N ARG A 102 -0.91 3.15 6.11
CA ARG A 102 -2.25 2.69 6.46
C ARG A 102 -3.13 2.79 5.23
N CYS A 103 -3.98 1.81 5.02
CA CYS A 103 -4.94 1.80 3.93
C CYS A 103 -5.83 3.04 4.06
N LEU A 104 -6.03 3.77 2.96
CA LEU A 104 -6.86 4.97 2.94
C LEU A 104 -8.35 4.68 3.16
N ASP A 105 -8.76 3.43 2.94
CA ASP A 105 -10.17 3.03 3.00
C ASP A 105 -10.53 2.35 4.34
N CYS A 106 -9.66 1.48 4.86
CA CYS A 106 -9.94 0.69 6.08
C CYS A 106 -8.97 0.94 7.25
N ASP A 107 -7.99 1.83 7.09
CA ASP A 107 -6.92 2.14 8.07
C ASP A 107 -6.05 0.94 8.50
N GLU A 108 -6.19 -0.23 7.86
CA GLU A 108 -5.35 -1.39 8.11
C GLU A 108 -3.90 -1.11 7.68
N ALA A 109 -2.92 -1.57 8.44
CA ALA A 109 -1.52 -1.31 8.14
C ALA A 109 -1.00 -2.24 7.02
N GLU A 110 -0.16 -1.71 6.13
CA GLU A 110 0.34 -2.39 4.92
C GLU A 110 1.10 -3.69 5.23
N TRP A 111 1.75 -3.76 6.39
CA TRP A 111 2.48 -4.95 6.84
C TRP A 111 1.57 -6.03 7.45
N LEU A 112 0.29 -5.73 7.70
CA LEU A 112 -0.74 -6.70 8.13
C LEU A 112 -1.51 -7.29 6.96
N ALA A 113 -1.50 -6.60 5.81
CA ALA A 113 -2.15 -7.04 4.60
C ALA A 113 -1.50 -8.35 4.11
N GLY A 114 -2.30 -9.42 4.03
CA GLY A 114 -1.83 -10.75 3.62
C GLY A 114 -1.24 -10.78 2.20
N PRO A 115 -0.61 -11.89 1.76
CA PRO A 115 0.07 -11.99 0.46
C PRO A 115 -0.85 -11.80 -0.75
N ASP A 116 -2.17 -11.91 -0.56
CA ASP A 116 -3.21 -11.65 -1.56
C ASP A 116 -3.59 -10.16 -1.70
N CYS A 117 -3.16 -9.33 -0.75
CA CYS A 117 -3.36 -7.89 -0.74
C CYS A 117 -2.02 -7.22 -1.07
N ARG A 118 -1.58 -7.36 -2.32
CA ARG A 118 -0.37 -6.69 -2.78
C ARG A 118 -0.71 -5.22 -3.05
N PRO A 119 0.07 -4.26 -2.52
CA PRO A 119 -0.02 -2.90 -3.01
C PRO A 119 0.14 -2.93 -4.54
N HIS A 120 -0.69 -2.17 -5.25
CA HIS A 120 -0.37 -1.86 -6.64
C HIS A 120 1.07 -1.36 -6.66
N ALA A 121 1.89 -1.94 -7.54
CA ALA A 121 3.26 -1.48 -7.72
C ALA A 121 3.21 0.05 -7.83
N PRO A 122 4.09 0.78 -7.12
CA PRO A 122 4.10 2.24 -7.18
C PRO A 122 4.02 2.62 -8.64
N LEU A 123 3.11 3.55 -8.98
CA LEU A 123 2.99 4.11 -10.33
C LEU A 123 4.41 4.41 -10.80
N ARG A 124 4.97 3.52 -11.64
CA ARG A 124 6.28 3.74 -12.22
C ARG A 124 6.12 5.03 -12.98
N ASP A 125 6.93 6.04 -12.64
CA ASP A 125 7.06 7.18 -13.54
C ASP A 125 7.35 6.58 -14.92
N HIS A 126 6.50 6.85 -15.91
CA HIS A 126 6.63 6.28 -17.25
C HIS A 126 8.01 6.60 -17.88
N ARG A 127 8.72 7.60 -17.34
CA ARG A 127 10.14 7.87 -17.65
C ARG A 127 11.08 6.74 -17.27
N SER A 128 10.75 5.94 -16.25
CA SER A 128 11.52 4.76 -15.81
C SER A 128 11.31 3.51 -16.70
N SER A 129 10.29 3.51 -17.57
CA SER A 129 10.08 2.45 -18.57
C SER A 129 10.75 2.73 -19.91
N MET A 130 11.23 3.96 -20.14
CA MET A 130 12.00 4.25 -21.34
C MET A 130 13.45 3.82 -21.15
N PRO A 131 14.10 3.24 -22.17
CA PRO A 131 15.53 2.95 -22.10
C PRO A 131 16.27 4.27 -21.92
N PHE A 132 16.81 4.50 -20.73
CA PHE A 132 17.60 5.68 -20.44
C PHE A 132 18.84 5.68 -21.34
N ARG A 133 18.94 6.65 -22.24
CA ARG A 133 20.16 6.88 -23.01
C ARG A 133 20.90 8.05 -22.38
N ILE A 134 22.16 7.81 -22.01
CA ILE A 134 23.01 8.82 -21.37
C ILE A 134 23.17 10.08 -22.25
N THR A 135 23.03 9.94 -23.56
CA THR A 135 23.08 11.04 -24.55
C THR A 135 21.94 12.04 -24.41
N TRP A 136 20.82 11.66 -23.78
CA TRP A 136 19.73 12.58 -23.47
C TRP A 136 20.13 13.68 -22.49
N LEU A 137 21.24 13.51 -21.75
CA LEU A 137 21.77 14.53 -20.84
C LEU A 137 22.59 15.62 -21.56
N ILE A 138 22.95 15.44 -22.84
CA ILE A 138 23.75 16.44 -23.58
C ILE A 138 23.00 17.77 -23.69
N GLN A 139 21.74 17.75 -24.16
CA GLN A 139 20.95 18.97 -24.32
C GLN A 139 20.71 19.72 -22.99
N PRO A 140 20.34 19.06 -21.88
CA PRO A 140 20.30 19.69 -20.56
C PRO A 140 21.63 20.31 -20.11
N LEU A 141 22.77 19.65 -20.37
CA LEU A 141 24.09 20.17 -20.02
C LEU A 141 24.48 21.40 -20.88
N GLU A 142 24.10 21.42 -22.16
CA GLU A 142 24.26 22.59 -23.03
C GLU A 142 23.37 23.76 -22.58
N GLN A 143 22.14 23.48 -22.13
CA GLN A 143 21.26 24.49 -21.54
C GLN A 143 21.84 25.03 -20.22
N LEU A 144 22.39 24.17 -19.37
CA LEU A 144 23.08 24.58 -18.14
C LEU A 144 24.29 25.46 -18.45
N HIS A 145 25.06 25.11 -19.48
CA HIS A 145 26.16 25.94 -19.99
C HIS A 145 25.68 27.32 -20.47
N TYR A 146 24.54 27.38 -21.14
CA TYR A 146 23.93 28.64 -21.59
C TYR A 146 23.42 29.50 -20.43
N LEU A 147 22.71 28.88 -19.47
CA LEU A 147 22.11 29.58 -18.31
C LEU A 147 23.16 30.01 -17.28
N ALA A 148 24.27 29.29 -17.17
CA ALA A 148 25.40 29.64 -16.30
C ALA A 148 26.00 31.01 -16.62
N LYS A 149 25.72 31.58 -17.81
CA LYS A 149 26.12 32.95 -18.18
C LYS A 149 25.59 34.02 -17.22
N ASN A 150 24.46 33.76 -16.57
CA ASN A 150 23.81 34.68 -15.64
C ASN A 150 24.28 34.52 -14.18
N LEU A 151 25.22 33.60 -13.92
CA LEU A 151 25.79 33.36 -12.60
C LEU A 151 26.99 34.28 -12.34
N ASN A 152 27.42 34.33 -11.07
CA ASN A 152 28.66 35.01 -10.72
C ASN A 152 29.86 34.38 -11.48
N PRO A 153 30.97 35.12 -11.66
CA PRO A 153 32.08 34.66 -12.49
C PRO A 153 32.69 33.32 -12.07
N PHE A 154 32.73 33.03 -10.77
CA PHE A 154 33.31 31.81 -10.22
C PHE A 154 32.43 30.59 -10.50
N ASP A 155 31.14 30.69 -10.19
CA ASP A 155 30.17 29.62 -10.45
C ASP A 155 30.00 29.39 -11.94
N ARG A 156 29.99 30.46 -12.75
CA ARG A 156 29.96 30.35 -14.21
C ARG A 156 31.12 29.52 -14.74
N ASP A 157 32.34 29.77 -14.27
CA ASP A 157 33.52 29.03 -14.73
C ASP A 157 33.49 27.57 -14.25
N LYS A 158 33.07 27.33 -13.01
CA LYS A 158 32.87 25.99 -12.45
C LYS A 158 31.85 25.18 -13.27
N TRP A 159 30.64 25.70 -13.44
CA TRP A 159 29.57 25.02 -14.17
C TRP A 159 29.89 24.82 -15.64
N ARG A 160 30.61 25.76 -16.26
CA ARG A 160 31.11 25.62 -17.63
C ARG A 160 32.07 24.43 -17.74
N LYS A 161 33.06 24.35 -16.85
CA LYS A 161 34.06 23.26 -16.85
C LYS A 161 33.42 21.91 -16.58
N GLU A 162 32.54 21.83 -15.58
CA GLU A 162 31.85 20.58 -15.22
C GLU A 162 30.89 20.12 -16.33
N ALA A 163 30.12 21.03 -16.94
CA ALA A 163 29.22 20.68 -18.04
C ALA A 163 29.99 20.20 -19.28
N THR A 164 31.07 20.89 -19.66
CA THR A 164 31.91 20.48 -20.79
C THR A 164 32.55 19.11 -20.54
N TYR A 165 33.12 18.89 -19.36
CA TYR A 165 33.68 17.59 -18.99
C TYR A 165 32.66 16.46 -19.10
N LEU A 166 31.44 16.66 -18.58
CA LEU A 166 30.39 15.66 -18.64
C LEU A 166 29.92 15.39 -20.08
N ILE A 167 29.76 16.43 -20.90
CA ILE A 167 29.40 16.27 -22.32
C ILE A 167 30.45 15.44 -23.06
N ASP A 168 31.74 15.70 -22.85
CA ASP A 168 32.82 14.97 -23.50
C ASP A 168 32.84 13.50 -23.07
N ARG A 169 32.70 13.22 -21.76
CA ARG A 169 32.62 11.85 -21.23
C ARG A 169 31.43 11.07 -21.78
N ILE A 170 30.29 11.73 -21.97
CA ILE A 170 29.09 11.12 -22.56
C ILE A 170 29.35 10.75 -24.03
N LYS A 171 29.96 11.64 -24.80
CA LYS A 171 30.32 11.39 -26.21
C LYS A 171 31.35 10.28 -26.36
N ASP A 172 32.33 10.22 -25.47
CA ASP A 172 33.34 9.15 -25.46
C ASP A 172 32.72 7.79 -25.11
N HIS A 173 31.79 7.77 -24.15
CA HIS A 173 31.05 6.55 -23.79
C HIS A 173 30.19 6.04 -24.95
N GLU A 174 29.59 6.92 -25.75
CA GLU A 174 28.78 6.51 -26.92
C GLU A 174 29.64 5.98 -28.07
N LYS A 175 30.89 6.44 -28.23
CA LYS A 175 31.81 5.93 -29.28
C LYS A 175 32.42 4.58 -28.94
N GLY A 176 32.48 4.22 -27.65
CA GLY A 176 33.11 2.99 -27.14
C GLY A 176 32.15 1.87 -26.76
N SER A 177 30.83 2.08 -26.84
CA SER A 177 29.77 1.07 -26.66
C SER A 177 29.18 0.66 -28.01
#